data_AF-A0A2E7SN88-F1
#
_entry.id   AF-A0A2E7SN88-F1
#
_cell.length_a   1.000
_cell.length_b   1.000
_cell.length_c   1.000
_cell.angle_alpha   90.00
_cell.angle_beta   90.00
_cell.angle_gamma   90.00
#
_symmetry.space_group_name_H-M   'P 1'
#
loop_
_entity.id
_entity.type
_entity.pdbx_description
1 polymer ?
#
loop_
_entity_poly.entity_id
_entity_poly.type
_entity_poly.pdbx_seq_one_letter_code
_entity_poly.pdbx_strand_id
1 'polypeptide(L)' 'MDDYEEYDDELGDQYGVMLNLDPETRVWEVKARGNASMLMFLLLDVSEHSLMNKLFEEAKFDQLVANMGEIGDGTSDWES' A
#
# COMPACT_ATOMS: atom_id res chain seq x y z
N MET A 1 -3.80 31.80 8.85
CA MET A 1 -2.50 31.43 9.46
C MET A 1 -2.87 30.82 10.79
N ASP A 2 -2.91 29.51 11.00
CA ASP A 2 -2.61 28.35 10.15
C ASP A 2 -3.48 27.22 10.70
N ASP A 3 -4.26 26.56 9.84
CA ASP A 3 -5.16 25.45 10.21
C ASP A 3 -4.69 24.17 9.49
N TYR A 4 -3.36 24.02 9.35
CA TYR A 4 -2.70 23.09 8.43
C TYR A 4 -1.71 22.13 9.12
N GLU A 5 -1.88 21.78 10.41
CA GLU A 5 -0.93 20.87 11.09
C GLU A 5 -1.58 19.88 12.07
N GLU A 6 -2.66 19.18 11.68
CA GLU A 6 -3.20 18.08 12.50
C GLU A 6 -3.44 16.80 11.68
N TYR A 7 -2.43 16.37 10.91
CA TYR A 7 -2.48 15.08 10.21
C TYR A 7 -1.18 14.26 10.27
N ASP A 8 -0.20 14.61 11.12
CA ASP A 8 1.14 14.03 10.92
C ASP A 8 1.89 13.58 12.17
N ASP A 9 1.23 12.88 13.10
CA ASP A 9 1.97 11.95 13.96
C ASP A 9 1.13 10.79 14.52
N GLU A 10 0.50 9.99 13.66
CA GLU A 10 -0.24 8.79 14.12
C GLU A 10 0.68 7.73 14.78
N LEU A 11 1.99 7.76 14.53
CA LEU A 11 2.98 6.92 15.21
C LEU A 11 3.50 7.55 16.51
N GLY A 12 3.45 8.87 16.64
CA GLY A 12 4.00 9.60 17.78
C GLY A 12 5.44 9.18 18.11
N ASP A 13 5.82 9.25 19.38
CA ASP A 13 7.13 8.79 19.88
C ASP A 13 7.29 7.26 20.01
N GLN A 14 6.37 6.47 19.45
CA GLN A 14 6.33 5.02 19.69
C GLN A 14 7.07 4.22 18.61
N TYR A 15 7.72 3.12 19.02
CA TYR A 15 8.27 2.13 18.11
C TYR A 15 7.12 1.41 17.41
N GLY A 16 7.10 1.37 16.08
CA GLY A 16 5.98 0.79 15.36
C GLY A 16 6.09 0.85 13.84
N VAL A 17 5.13 0.21 13.18
CA VAL A 17 4.93 0.21 11.73
C VAL A 17 3.46 0.47 11.47
N MET A 18 3.20 1.38 10.54
CA MET A 18 1.87 1.75 10.08
C MET A 18 1.81 1.54 8.57
N LEU A 19 0.72 0.94 8.12
CA LEU A 19 0.38 0.82 6.71
C LEU A 19 -0.94 1.51 6.47
N ASN A 20 -0.93 2.49 5.58
CA ASN A 20 -2.11 3.18 5.12
C ASN A 20 -2.27 2.91 3.62
N LEU A 21 -3.50 2.61 3.20
CA LEU A 21 -3.87 2.49 1.80
C LEU A 21 -4.77 3.68 1.47
N ASP A 22 -4.38 4.47 0.47
CA ASP A 22 -5.30 5.40 -0.16
C ASP A 22 -6.25 4.60 -1.08
N PRO A 23 -7.55 4.52 -0.76
CA PRO A 23 -8.49 3.71 -1.54
C PRO A 23 -8.79 4.29 -2.93
N GLU A 24 -8.57 5.59 -3.14
CA GLU A 24 -8.86 6.25 -4.41
C GLU A 24 -7.72 6.08 -5.41
N THR A 25 -6.48 6.31 -4.95
CA THR A 25 -5.28 6.19 -5.79
C THR A 25 -4.65 4.80 -5.77
N ARG A 26 -5.09 3.94 -4.84
CA ARG A 26 -4.49 2.62 -4.53
C ARG A 26 -3.02 2.68 -4.15
N VAL A 27 -2.56 3.83 -3.64
CA VAL A 27 -1.19 3.99 -3.17
C VAL A 27 -1.06 3.50 -1.73
N TRP A 28 -0.07 2.63 -1.49
CA TRP A 28 0.30 2.17 -0.16
C TRP A 28 1.38 3.09 0.44
N GLU A 29 1.13 3.60 1.63
CA GLU A 29 2.09 4.34 2.43
C GLU A 29 2.51 3.52 3.66
N VAL A 30 3.82 3.41 3.88
CA VAL A 30 4.39 2.72 5.04
C VAL A 30 5.21 3.70 5.86
N LYS A 31 4.80 3.93 7.11
CA LYS A 31 5.61 4.66 8.11
C LYS A 31 6.14 3.68 9.15
N ALA A 32 7.44 3.73 9.42
CA ALA A 32 8.07 2.86 10.43
C ALA A 32 9.04 3.66 11.31
N ARG A 33 8.94 3.49 12.63
CA ARG A 33 9.82 4.12 13.62
C ARG A 33 10.45 3.05 14.50
N GLY A 34 11.78 3.01 14.51
CA GLY A 34 12.51 2.15 15.44
C GLY A 34 14.01 2.18 15.29
N ASN A 35 14.69 1.29 16.01
CA ASN A 35 16.14 1.17 15.87
C ASN A 35 16.50 0.60 14.49
N ALA A 36 17.70 0.93 14.00
CA ALA A 36 18.12 0.54 12.66
C ALA A 36 18.06 -0.98 12.44
N SER A 37 18.36 -1.78 13.46
CA SER A 37 18.28 -3.24 13.37
C SER A 37 16.85 -3.75 13.21
N MET A 38 15.86 -3.22 13.94
CA MET A 38 14.46 -3.58 13.80
C MET A 38 13.91 -3.20 12.43
N LEU A 39 14.23 -2.00 11.95
CA LEU A 39 13.83 -1.56 10.60
C LEU A 39 14.47 -2.46 9.54
N MET A 40 15.74 -2.83 9.72
CA MET A 40 16.42 -3.76 8.83
C MET A 40 15.77 -5.15 8.84
N PHE A 41 15.38 -5.66 10.01
CA PHE A 41 14.64 -6.93 10.11
C PHE A 41 13.28 -6.85 9.44
N LEU A 42 12.53 -5.76 9.61
CA LEU A 42 11.24 -5.54 8.95
C LEU A 42 11.37 -5.57 7.42
N LEU A 43 12.41 -4.90 6.88
CA LEU A 43 12.63 -4.80 5.44
C LEU A 43 13.17 -6.09 4.81
N LEU A 44 13.97 -6.86 5.56
CA LEU A 44 14.59 -8.09 5.08
C LEU A 44 13.81 -9.36 5.44
N ASP A 45 12.78 -9.25 6.27
CA ASP A 45 11.95 -10.41 6.59
C ASP A 45 11.27 -10.93 5.32
N VAL A 46 11.57 -12.18 4.98
CA VAL A 46 11.01 -12.93 3.84
C VAL A 46 10.04 -14.01 4.31
N SER A 47 9.62 -13.96 5.58
CA SER A 47 8.58 -14.85 6.10
C SER A 47 7.27 -14.72 5.31
N GLU A 48 6.43 -15.76 5.33
CA GLU A 48 5.13 -15.77 4.65
C GLU A 48 4.21 -14.63 5.11
N HIS A 49 4.44 -14.07 6.30
CA HIS A 49 3.69 -12.94 6.85
C HIS A 49 4.44 -11.60 6.75
N SER A 50 5.53 -11.55 6.00
CA SER A 50 6.33 -10.35 5.83
C SER A 50 5.55 -9.24 5.11
N LEU A 51 5.91 -8.00 5.45
CA LEU A 51 5.42 -6.80 4.78
C LEU A 51 5.63 -6.86 3.27
N MET A 52 6.80 -7.35 2.85
CA MET A 52 7.19 -7.45 1.44
C MET A 52 6.29 -8.41 0.67
N ASN A 53 5.93 -9.56 1.25
CA ASN A 53 5.01 -10.50 0.61
C ASN A 53 3.62 -9.91 0.45
N LYS A 54 3.09 -9.19 1.46
CA LYS A 54 1.79 -8.52 1.36
C LYS A 54 1.79 -7.48 0.24
N LEU A 55 2.79 -6.60 0.20
CA LEU A 55 2.89 -5.58 -0.85
C LEU A 55 3.01 -6.21 -2.24
N PHE A 56 3.71 -7.34 -2.36
CA PHE A 56 3.85 -8.07 -3.61
C PHE A 56 2.54 -8.74 -4.06
N GLU A 57 1.76 -9.30 -3.15
CA GLU A 57 0.42 -9.86 -3.44
C GLU A 57 -0.56 -8.78 -3.88
N GLU A 58 -0.59 -7.64 -3.19
CA GLU A 58 -1.41 -6.49 -3.56
C GLU A 58 -1.03 -5.94 -4.94
N ALA A 59 0.27 -5.80 -5.24
CA ALA A 59 0.73 -5.38 -6.56
C ALA A 59 0.30 -6.34 -7.69
N LYS A 60 0.29 -7.64 -7.44
CA LYS A 60 -0.24 -8.63 -8.39
C LYS A 60 -1.75 -8.49 -8.57
N PHE A 61 -2.47 -8.25 -7.49
CA PHE A 61 -3.91 -8.03 -7.54
C PHE A 61 -4.25 -6.76 -8.31
N ASP A 62 -3.52 -5.66 -8.09
CA ASP A 62 -3.65 -4.41 -8.85
C ASP A 62 -3.45 -4.64 -10.35
N GLN A 63 -2.43 -5.41 -10.72
CA GLN A 63 -2.17 -5.77 -12.11
C GLN A 63 -3.30 -6.62 -12.70
N LEU A 64 -3.87 -7.56 -11.94
CA LEU A 64 -5.03 -8.34 -12.36
C LEU A 64 -6.26 -7.47 -12.56
N VAL A 65 -6.53 -6.52 -11.66
CA VAL A 65 -7.66 -5.59 -11.77
C VAL A 65 -7.51 -4.68 -12.98
N ALA A 66 -6.32 -4.13 -13.23
CA ALA A 66 -6.03 -3.33 -14.42
C ALA A 66 -6.29 -4.14 -15.71
N ASN A 67 -5.79 -5.37 -15.76
CA ASN A 67 -5.98 -6.26 -16.92
C ASN A 67 -7.45 -6.70 -17.10
N MET A 68 -8.22 -6.87 -16.02
CA MET A 68 -9.66 -7.16 -16.11
C MET A 68 -10.48 -5.94 -16.56
N GLY A 69 -10.05 -4.72 -16.18
CA GLY A 69 -10.64 -3.48 -16.67
C GLY A 69 -10.46 -3.31 -18.18
N GLU A 70 -9.31 -3.68 -18.74
CA GLU A 70 -9.06 -3.65 -20.19
C GLU A 70 -9.89 -4.70 -20.96
N ILE A 71 -10.19 -5.86 -20.37
CA ILE A 71 -11.02 -6.89 -21.03
C ILE A 71 -12.51 -6.45 -21.12
N GLY A 72 -12.95 -5.49 -20.31
CA GLY A 72 -14.30 -4.94 -20.32
C GLY A 72 -14.59 -3.90 -21.42
N ASP A 73 -13.57 -3.36 -22.09
CA ASP A 73 -13.73 -2.35 -23.16
C ASP A 73 -13.88 -2.98 -24.57
N GLY A 74 -13.82 -4.31 -24.66
CA GLY A 74 -13.92 -5.04 -25.93
C GLY A 74 -15.34 -5.45 -26.36
N THR A 75 -16.39 -5.12 -25.62
CA THR A 75 -17.78 -5.48 -25.97
C THR A 75 -18.62 -4.26 -26.33
N SER A 76 -18.15 -3.47 -27.30
CA SER A 76 -18.98 -2.49 -28.01
C SER A 76 -19.03 -2.85 -29.49
N ASP A 77 -19.66 -3.98 -29.84
CA ASP A 77 -19.99 -4.29 -31.24
C ASP A 77 -21.19 -5.24 -31.38
N TRP A 78 -22.20 -5.08 -30.50
CA TRP A 78 -23.48 -5.79 -30.60
C TRP A 78 -24.64 -4.90 -30.18
N GLU A 79 -24.78 -3.71 -30.76
CA GLU A 79 -26.08 -3.04 -30.85
C GLU A 79 -26.33 -2.62 -32.30
N SER A 80 -27.16 -3.46 -32.94
CA SER A 80 -27.99 -3.36 -34.16
C SER A 80 -27.80 -2.21 -35.15
#